data_AF-A0A1S8B3X6-F1
#
_entry.id   AF-A0A1S8B3X6-F1
#
_cell.length_a   1.000
_cell.length_b   1.000
_cell.length_c   1.000
_cell.angle_alpha   90.00
_cell.angle_beta   90.00
_cell.angle_gamma   90.00
#
_symmetry.space_group_name_H-M   'P 1'
#
loop_
_entity.id
_entity.type
_entity.pdbx_description
1 polymer ?
#
loop_
_entity_poly.entity_id
_entity_poly.type
_entity_poly.pdbx_seq_one_letter_code
_entity_poly.pdbx_strand_id
1 'polypeptide(L)' 'MSDLIDDSASNVRAAKELGWTAVHFVESTESAPAQQASQYQIKHLEELRTIFPQFFTTPPNDPPQKSIP' A
#
# COMPACT_ATOMS: atom_id res chain seq x y z
N MET A 1 -10.08 3.73 10.96
CA MET A 1 -8.89 2.95 10.60
C MET A 1 -8.09 3.81 9.64
N SER A 2 -6.79 3.97 9.87
CA SER A 2 -5.91 4.76 9.03
C SER A 2 -4.94 3.82 8.32
N ASP A 3 -4.78 4.00 7.02
CA ASP A 3 -3.89 3.19 6.18
C ASP A 3 -2.86 4.10 5.51
N LEU A 4 -1.57 3.68 5.50
CA LEU A 4 -0.46 4.42 4.91
C LEU A 4 0.33 3.53 3.94
N ILE A 5 0.62 4.06 2.76
CA ILE A 5 1.48 3.43 1.76
C ILE A 5 2.57 4.44 1.44
N ASP A 6 3.82 4.10 1.70
CA ASP A 6 4.96 5.02 1.60
C ASP A 6 6.25 4.22 1.31
N ASP A 7 7.20 4.83 0.61
CA ASP A 7 8.49 4.24 0.26
C ASP A 7 9.56 4.48 1.35
N SER A 8 9.32 5.46 2.22
CA SER A 8 10.15 5.75 3.38
C SER A 8 9.90 4.77 4.52
N ALA A 9 10.90 3.92 4.77
CA ALA A 9 10.85 2.95 5.87
C ALA A 9 10.65 3.62 7.25
N SER A 10 11.07 4.87 7.46
CA SER A 10 10.84 5.58 8.73
C SER A 10 9.38 5.97 8.90
N ASN A 11 8.72 6.44 7.84
CA ASN A 11 7.30 6.82 7.88
C ASN A 11 6.45 5.58 8.15
N VAL A 12 6.78 4.49 7.46
CA VAL A 12 6.09 3.21 7.59
C VAL A 12 6.21 2.62 9.00
N ARG A 13 7.40 2.68 9.62
CA ARG A 13 7.60 2.24 11.01
C ARG A 13 6.80 3.09 11.99
N ALA A 14 6.85 4.41 11.85
CA ALA A 14 6.10 5.32 12.71
C ALA A 14 4.58 5.07 12.60
N ALA A 15 4.06 4.88 11.39
CA ALA A 15 2.64 4.56 11.18
C ALA A 15 2.24 3.25 11.88
N LYS A 16 3.08 2.20 11.78
CA LYS A 16 2.87 0.95 12.51
C LYS A 16 2.88 1.15 14.03
N GLU A 17 3.80 1.93 14.57
CA GLU A 17 3.88 2.23 16.00
C GLU A 17 2.65 2.99 16.52
N LEU A 18 2.05 3.83 15.66
CA LEU A 18 0.78 4.52 15.92
C LEU A 18 -0.45 3.60 15.78
N GLY A 19 -0.26 2.32 15.44
CA GLY A 19 -1.33 1.33 15.28
C GLY A 19 -2.06 1.42 13.94
N TRP A 20 -1.49 2.09 12.94
CA TRP A 20 -2.05 2.14 11.59
C TRP A 20 -1.69 0.88 10.80
N THR A 21 -2.48 0.58 9.77
CA THR A 21 -2.03 -0.37 8.75
C THR A 21 -1.04 0.36 7.86
N ALA A 22 0.18 -0.16 7.73
CA ALA A 22 1.18 0.48 6.89
C ALA A 22 1.76 -0.52 5.88
N VAL A 23 1.98 -0.06 4.66
CA VAL A 23 2.60 -0.82 3.58
C VAL A 23 3.89 -0.11 3.17
N HIS A 24 5.00 -0.83 3.24
CA HIS A 24 6.26 -0.35 2.70
C HIS A 24 6.33 -0.63 1.20
N PHE A 25 6.34 0.42 0.39
CA PHE A 25 6.63 0.29 -1.04
C PHE A 25 8.14 0.26 -1.24
N VAL A 26 8.67 -0.87 -1.71
CA VAL A 26 10.11 -1.03 -1.99
C VAL A 26 10.26 -1.14 -3.48
N GLU A 27 10.91 -0.15 -4.09
CA GLU A 27 11.14 -0.12 -5.53
C GLU A 27 11.77 -1.42 -6.02
N SER A 28 11.35 -1.88 -7.20
CA SER A 28 11.72 -3.20 -7.71
C SER A 28 13.23 -3.37 -7.89
N THR A 29 13.92 -2.28 -8.20
CA THR A 29 15.38 -2.18 -8.37
C THR A 29 16.15 -2.19 -7.06
N GLU A 30 15.48 -1.97 -5.93
CA GLU A 30 16.09 -1.95 -4.62
C GLU A 30 16.16 -3.34 -3.98
N SER A 31 17.20 -3.52 -3.17
CA SER A 31 17.29 -4.68 -2.29
C SER A 31 16.19 -4.60 -1.24
N ALA A 32 15.56 -5.74 -0.95
CA ALA A 32 14.61 -5.79 0.16
C ALA A 32 15.32 -5.40 1.48
N PRO A 33 14.65 -4.64 2.36
CA PRO A 33 15.23 -4.30 3.66
C PRO A 33 15.48 -5.57 4.47
N ALA A 34 16.55 -5.56 5.28
CA ALA A 34 16.91 -6.70 6.13
C ALA A 34 15.80 -7.06 7.15
N GLN A 35 14.98 -6.08 7.52
CA GLN A 35 13.81 -6.25 8.36
C GLN A 35 12.64 -5.44 7.80
N GLN A 36 11.48 -6.09 7.68
CA GLN A 36 10.26 -5.47 7.19
C GLN A 36 9.86 -4.28 8.07
N ALA A 37 9.54 -3.14 7.44
CA ALA A 37 9.23 -1.90 8.14
C ALA A 37 7.85 -1.93 8.83
N SER A 38 6.86 -2.65 8.28
CA SER A 38 5.50 -2.73 8.81
C SER A 38 4.84 -4.11 8.66
N GLN A 39 3.50 -4.17 8.60
CA GLN A 39 2.73 -5.38 8.40
C GLN A 39 2.85 -5.91 6.96
N TYR A 40 3.00 -5.02 5.98
CA TYR A 40 3.09 -5.36 4.56
C TYR A 40 4.27 -4.69 3.89
N GLN A 41 4.82 -5.35 2.88
CA GLN A 41 5.82 -4.81 1.98
C GLN A 41 5.48 -5.27 0.56
N ILE A 42 5.51 -4.34 -0.39
CA ILE A 42 5.18 -4.61 -1.80
C ILE A 42 6.27 -4.02 -2.70
N LYS A 43 6.38 -4.56 -3.91
CA LYS A 43 7.26 -4.03 -4.97
C LYS A 43 6.49 -3.38 -6.11
N HIS A 44 5.20 -3.70 -6.21
CA HIS A 44 4.30 -3.23 -7.26
C HIS A 44 2.99 -2.76 -6.64
N LEU A 45 2.47 -1.61 -7.08
CA LEU A 45 1.24 -1.03 -6.54
C LEU A 45 0.02 -1.93 -6.80
N GLU A 46 0.06 -2.78 -7.83
CA GLU A 46 -0.96 -3.76 -8.15
C GLU A 46 -1.20 -4.77 -7.02
N GLU A 47 -0.19 -5.03 -6.19
CA GLU A 47 -0.30 -5.92 -5.02
C GLU A 47 -1.29 -5.37 -3.97
N LEU A 48 -1.54 -4.06 -3.96
CA LEU A 48 -2.54 -3.44 -3.10
C LEU A 48 -3.95 -3.97 -3.38
N ARG A 49 -4.24 -4.44 -4.60
CA ARG A 49 -5.54 -5.06 -4.93
C ARG A 49 -5.78 -6.35 -4.16
N THR A 50 -4.72 -7.06 -3.80
CA THR A 50 -4.77 -8.29 -3.02
C THR A 50 -4.83 -7.98 -1.52
N ILE A 51 -4.08 -6.97 -1.06
CA ILE A 51 -4.02 -6.60 0.36
C ILE A 51 -5.27 -5.84 0.81
N PHE A 52 -5.79 -4.96 -0.06
CA PHE A 52 -6.94 -4.10 0.23
C PHE A 52 -7.98 -4.16 -0.90
N PRO A 53 -8.56 -5.33 -1.20
CA PRO A 53 -9.52 -5.48 -2.30
C PRO A 53 -10.73 -4.54 -2.16
N GLN A 54 -11.10 -4.17 -0.93
CA GLN A 54 -12.20 -3.25 -0.64
C GLN A 54 -12.01 -1.84 -1.22
N PHE A 55 -10.78 -1.42 -1.54
CA PHE A 55 -10.53 -0.11 -2.14
C PHE A 55 -10.61 -0.12 -3.68
N PHE A 56 -10.76 -1.29 -4.31
CA PHE A 56 -10.75 -1.44 -5.77
C PHE A 56 -12.08 -1.95 -6.33
N THR A 57 -13.16 -1.79 -5.58
CA THR A 57 -14.52 -2.11 -6.05
C THR A 57 -15.20 -0.89 -6.64
N THR A 58 -15.95 -1.06 -7.73
CA THR A 58 -16.82 0.00 -8.26
C THR A 58 -18.06 0.13 -7.37
N PRO A 59 -18.39 1.31 -6.84
CA PRO A 59 -19.67 1.54 -6.19
C PRO A 59 -20.84 1.27 -7.15
N PRO A 60 -21.99 0.75 -6.69
CA PRO A 60 -23.09 0.35 -7.57
C PRO A 60 -23.65 1.46 -8.49
N ASN A 61 -23.45 2.72 -8.11
CA ASN A 61 -23.99 3.89 -8.81
C ASN A 61 -22.90 4.77 -9.44
N ASP A 62 -21.63 4.36 -9.38
CA ASP A 62 -20.59 5.15 -10.04
C ASP A 62 -20.63 4.91 -11.55
N PRO A 63 -20.63 5.98 -12.36
CA PRO A 63 -20.45 5.83 -13.79
C PRO A 63 -19.10 5.15 -14.05
N PRO A 64 -18.99 4.28 -15.06
CA PRO A 64 -17.74 3.58 -15.36
C PRO A 64 -16.60 4.58 -15.50
N GLN A 65 -15.61 4.48 -14.62
CA GLN A 65 -14.43 5.33 -14.69
C GLN A 65 -13.71 5.05 -16.00
N LYS A 66 -13.56 6.10 -16.81
CA LYS A 66 -12.84 6.01 -18.08
C LYS A 66 -11.36 5.83 -17.74
N SER A 67 -10.79 4.68 -18.07
CA SER A 67 -9.34 4.46 -17.96
C SER A 67 -8.64 5.55 -18.75
N ILE A 68 -7.89 6.41 -18.05
CA ILE A 68 -7.00 7.38 -18.70
C ILE A 68 -5.84 6.56 -19.28
N PRO A 69 -5.56 6.65 -20.60
CA PRO A 69 -4.47 5.92 -21.22
C PRO A 69 -3.09 6.38 -20.72
#